data_AF-A0A662AZ32-F1
#
_entry.id   AF-A0A662AZ32-F1
#
_cell.length_a   1.000
_cell.length_b   1.000
_cell.length_c   1.000
_cell.angle_alpha   90.00
_cell.angle_beta   90.00
_cell.angle_gamma   90.00
#
_symmetry.space_group_name_H-M   'P 1'
#
loop_
_entity.id
_entity.type
_entity.pdbx_description
1 polymer ?
#
loop_
_entity_poly.entity_id
_entity_poly.type
_entity_poly.pdbx_seq_one_letter_code
_entity_poly.pdbx_strand_id
1 'polypeptide(L)' 'MYNPITKGLSEKKEDVFETAGLFAENKQLDQIVTGHCTGKGAYRLLKGVLGDKLAGLHTGSRISI' A
#
# COMPACT_ATOMS: atom_id res chain seq x y z
N MET A 1 -0.77 6.48 -12.40
CA MET A 1 -1.58 5.39 -11.83
C MET A 1 -2.97 5.48 -12.46
N TYR A 2 -3.74 4.39 -12.51
CA TYR A 2 -5.12 4.42 -13.03
C TYR A 2 -6.03 3.78 -11.98
N ASN A 3 -6.99 4.55 -11.47
CA ASN A 3 -7.99 4.09 -10.51
C ASN A 3 -9.29 3.75 -11.26
N PRO A 4 -9.78 2.50 -11.18
CA PRO A 4 -10.94 2.05 -11.95
C PRO A 4 -12.28 2.64 -11.45
N ILE A 5 -12.37 3.06 -10.19
CA ILE A 5 -13.61 3.61 -9.60
C ILE A 5 -13.78 5.08 -10.00
N THR A 6 -12.70 5.85 -9.86
CA THR A 6 -12.72 7.30 -10.11
C THR A 6 -12.41 7.67 -11.57
N LYS A 7 -12.07 6.68 -12.40
CA LYS A 7 -11.81 6.80 -13.85
C LYS A 7 -10.78 7.88 -14.22
N GLY A 8 -9.81 8.18 -13.34
CA GLY A 8 -8.76 9.15 -13.66
C GLY A 8 -8.16 9.87 -12.48
N LEU A 9 -8.83 9.90 -11.31
CA LEU A 9 -8.18 10.38 -10.09
C LEU A 9 -7.19 9.33 -9.62
N SER A 10 -5.92 9.71 -9.59
CA SER A 10 -4.86 8.91 -9.00
C SER A 10 -4.00 9.80 -8.13
N GLU A 11 -3.58 9.21 -7.04
CA GLU A 11 -2.69 9.76 -6.04
C GLU A 11 -1.35 10.06 -6.71
N LYS A 12 -0.75 11.18 -6.31
CA LYS A 12 0.60 11.51 -6.77
C LYS A 12 1.57 10.51 -6.15
N LYS A 13 2.68 10.25 -6.84
CA LYS A 13 3.67 9.29 -6.32
C LYS A 13 4.26 9.81 -5.01
N GLU A 14 4.48 11.11 -4.94
CA GLU A 14 4.96 11.84 -3.77
C GLU A 14 4.09 11.55 -2.53
N ASP A 15 2.77 11.68 -2.65
CA ASP A 15 1.83 11.41 -1.56
C ASP A 15 1.90 9.95 -1.08
N VAL A 16 2.10 9.00 -2.01
CA VAL A 16 2.27 7.58 -1.67
C VAL A 16 3.59 7.34 -0.94
N PHE A 17 4.67 8.03 -1.33
CA PHE A 17 5.96 7.93 -0.65
C PHE A 17 5.94 8.58 0.73
N GLU A 18 5.28 9.72 0.89
CA GLU A 18 5.08 10.37 2.20
C GLU A 18 4.35 9.43 3.15
N THR A 19 3.24 8.84 2.68
CA THR A 19 2.48 7.84 3.45
C THR A 19 3.36 6.64 3.84
N ALA A 20 4.17 6.14 2.91
CA ALA A 20 5.08 5.03 3.19
C ALA A 20 6.15 5.40 4.24
N GLY A 21 6.66 6.63 4.20
CA GLY A 21 7.62 7.15 5.18
C GLY A 21 7.01 7.16 6.60
N LEU A 22 5.80 7.70 6.74
CA LEU A 22 5.08 7.72 8.01
C LEU A 22 4.88 6.32 8.60
N PHE A 23 4.57 5.33 7.75
CA PHE A 23 4.43 3.94 8.17
C PHE A 23 5.77 3.27 8.52
N ALA A 24 6.84 3.60 7.79
CA ALA A 24 8.17 3.06 8.05
C ALA A 24 8.75 3.54 9.39
N GLU A 25 8.52 4.81 9.72
CA GLU A 25 8.98 5.43 10.97
C GLU A 25 8.21 4.93 12.20
N ASN A 26 7.00 4.42 12.01
CA ASN A 26 6.19 3.90 13.09
C ASN A 26 6.68 2.51 13.55
N LYS A 27 7.40 2.51 14.67
CA LYS A 27 7.94 1.29 15.30
C LYS A 27 6.89 0.35 15.90
N GLN A 28 5.64 0.79 16.03
CA GLN A 28 4.53 -0.03 16.55
C GLN A 28 3.75 -0.74 15.43
N LEU A 29 4.14 -0.55 14.17
CA LEU A 29 3.57 -1.25 13.03
C LEU A 29 4.50 -2.39 12.60
N ASP A 30 4.11 -3.62 12.92
CA ASP A 30 4.83 -4.83 12.54
C ASP A 30 4.49 -5.27 11.12
N GLN A 31 3.20 -5.23 10.76
CA GLN A 31 2.70 -5.64 9.45
C GLN A 31 1.55 -4.74 8.97
N ILE A 32 1.56 -4.43 7.68
CA ILE A 32 0.54 -3.66 6.98
C ILE A 32 -0.03 -4.55 5.88
N VAL A 33 -1.34 -4.70 5.85
CA VAL A 33 -2.06 -5.50 4.86
C VAL A 33 -2.92 -4.57 4.04
N THR A 34 -2.79 -4.61 2.71
CA THR A 34 -3.56 -3.70 1.84
C THR A 34 -3.95 -4.34 0.50
N GLY A 35 -4.97 -3.78 -0.16
CA GLY A 35 -5.52 -4.29 -1.41
C GLY A 35 -6.65 -3.41 -1.93
N HIS A 36 -7.55 -3.99 -2.74
CA HIS A 36 -8.75 -3.32 -3.27
C HIS A 36 -8.47 -1.98 -3.95
N CYS A 37 -8.66 -0.85 -3.24
CA CYS A 37 -8.56 0.50 -3.78
C CYS A 37 -7.12 1.03 -3.88
N THR A 38 -6.17 0.48 -3.12
CA THR A 38 -4.74 0.88 -3.19
C THR A 38 -4.19 0.77 -4.60
N GLY A 39 -4.66 -0.22 -5.36
CA GLY A 39 -4.24 -0.45 -6.73
C GLY A 39 -2.79 -0.94 -6.86
N LYS A 40 -2.50 -1.61 -7.99
CA LYS A 40 -1.19 -2.23 -8.25
C LYS A 40 -0.03 -1.21 -8.36
N GLY A 41 -0.35 0.05 -8.67
CA GLY A 41 0.64 1.12 -8.78
C GLY A 41 1.14 1.56 -7.41
N ALA A 42 0.22 2.00 -6.53
CA ALA A 42 0.60 2.49 -5.21
C ALA A 42 1.16 1.35 -4.37
N TYR A 43 0.59 0.13 -4.47
CA TYR A 43 1.13 -1.05 -3.81
C TYR A 43 2.62 -1.27 -4.12
N ARG A 44 3.06 -1.11 -5.37
CA ARG A 44 4.48 -1.28 -5.74
C ARG A 44 5.37 -0.20 -5.12
N LEU A 45 4.90 1.04 -5.07
CA LEU A 45 5.65 2.14 -4.44
C LEU A 45 5.75 1.92 -2.92
N LEU A 46 4.63 1.60 -2.26
CA LEU A 46 4.58 1.25 -0.85
C LEU A 46 5.52 0.07 -0.53
N LYS A 47 5.48 -1.00 -1.33
CA LYS A 47 6.32 -2.20 -1.14
C LYS A 47 7.82 -1.87 -1.27
N GLY A 48 8.18 -0.93 -2.14
CA GLY A 48 9.56 -0.48 -2.30
C GLY A 48 10.15 0.19 -1.06
N VAL A 49 9.32 0.88 -0.27
CA VAL A 49 9.76 1.55 0.97
C VAL A 49 9.59 0.63 2.19
N LEU A 50 8.43 -0.02 2.31
CA LEU A 50 8.05 -0.79 3.50
C LEU A 50 8.61 -2.22 3.51
N GLY A 51 9.09 -2.71 2.37
CA GLY A 51 9.68 -4.04 2.25
C GLY A 51 8.73 -5.12 2.79
N ASP A 52 9.24 -6.00 3.63
CA ASP A 52 8.49 -7.15 4.14
C ASP A 52 7.35 -6.81 5.09
N LYS A 53 7.32 -5.58 5.64
CA LYS A 53 6.19 -5.11 6.46
C LYS A 53 4.89 -5.02 5.65
N LEU A 54 4.94 -4.87 4.32
CA LEU A 54 3.74 -4.77 3.49
C LEU A 54 3.34 -6.11 2.86
N ALA A 55 2.11 -6.54 3.12
CA ALA A 55 1.49 -7.72 2.52
C ALA A 55 0.29 -7.35 1.64
N GLY A 56 0.14 -8.07 0.52
CA GLY A 56 -0.99 -7.93 -0.38
C GLY A 56 -2.19 -8.75 0.08
N LEU A 57 -3.36 -8.11 0.13
CA LEU A 57 -4.64 -8.76 0.40
C LEU A 57 -5.28 -9.21 -0.91
N HIS A 58 -5.27 -10.51 -1.16
CA HIS A 58 -5.90 -11.15 -2.30
C HIS A 58 -7.13 -11.95 -1.87
N THR A 59 -8.05 -12.19 -2.80
CA THR A 59 -9.18 -13.08 -2.53
C THR A 59 -8.65 -14.46 -2.13
N GLY A 60 -9.11 -14.98 -0.99
CA GLY A 60 -8.64 -16.26 -0.43
C GLY A 60 -7.35 -16.16 0.39
N SER A 61 -6.78 -14.97 0.58
CA SER A 61 -5.68 -14.78 1.54
C SER A 61 -6.13 -15.14 2.95
N ARG A 62 -5.32 -15.92 3.67
CA ARG A 62 -5.44 -16.15 5.11
C ARG A 62 -4.31 -15.43 5.82
N ILE A 63 -4.65 -14.53 6.71
CA ILE A 63 -3.70 -13.70 7.45
C ILE A 63 -3.90 -14.00 8.93
N SER A 64 -2.82 -14.36 9.61
CA SER A 64 -2.78 -14.48 11.07
C SER A 64 -2.39 -13.11 11.61
N ILE A 65 -3.22 -12.57 12.50
CA ILE A 65 -3.03 -11.27 13.17
C ILE A 65 -2.64 -11.53 14.62
#